data_AF-A0A258KLC4-F1
#
_entry.id   AF-A0A258KLC4-F1
#
_cell.length_a   1.000
_cell.length_b   1.000
_cell.length_c   1.000
_cell.angle_alpha   90.00
_cell.angle_beta   90.00
_cell.angle_gamma   90.00
#
_symmetry.space_group_name_H-M   'P 1'
#
loop_
_entity.id
_entity.type
_entity.pdbx_description
1 polymer ?
#
loop_
_entity_poly.entity_id
_entity_poly.type
_entity_poly.pdbx_seq_one_letter_code
_entity_poly.pdbx_strand_id
1 'polypeptide(L)'
;MVIFDFDGTLADSAAWMMKTVNPMARRFGFRTVTDEEIDMLRGRGTREVIRYLGISPWKLPMIASHGKKLMAAECESIPLFPETAGMLKALHDAGLRLAVVSSNSERTIRKVLGPELSGLIDQFSCGASLFGKARKFRKVTSGAARDRVMTWGAAKRAILAEHGPTIVFESPSEIISHLVASRAAIGGD
;
A
#
# COMPACT_ATOMS: atom_id res chain seq x y z
N MET A 1 -11.36 -7.81 10.48
CA MET A 1 -11.25 -6.86 9.36
C MET A 1 -9.79 -6.65 9.06
N VAL A 2 -9.40 -6.81 7.80
CA VAL A 2 -8.03 -6.60 7.34
C VAL A 2 -7.95 -5.26 6.62
N ILE A 3 -6.98 -4.43 6.99
CA ILE A 3 -6.74 -3.13 6.39
C ILE A 3 -5.41 -3.16 5.64
N PHE A 4 -5.46 -2.82 4.37
CA PHE A 4 -4.32 -2.81 3.46
C PHE A 4 -3.86 -1.38 3.17
N ASP A 5 -2.55 -1.14 3.20
CA ASP A 5 -2.00 -0.12 2.30
C ASP A 5 -2.07 -0.61 0.84
N PHE A 6 -1.95 0.29 -0.12
CA PHE A 6 -2.01 -0.08 -1.53
C PHE A 6 -0.61 -0.18 -2.15
N ASP A 7 0.13 0.93 -2.10
CA ASP A 7 1.44 1.06 -2.74
C ASP A 7 2.51 0.26 -2.00
N GLY A 8 3.29 -0.54 -2.72
CA GLY A 8 4.31 -1.43 -2.14
C GLY A 8 3.71 -2.51 -1.23
N THR A 9 2.43 -2.80 -1.41
CA THR A 9 1.64 -3.71 -0.59
C THR A 9 0.82 -4.58 -1.52
N LEU A 10 -0.31 -4.10 -2.03
CA LEU A 10 -1.10 -4.82 -3.05
C LEU A 10 -0.54 -4.59 -4.46
N ALA A 11 0.02 -3.40 -4.72
CA ALA A 11 0.61 -3.05 -6.00
C ALA A 11 2.12 -2.88 -5.91
N ASP A 12 2.85 -3.42 -6.89
CA ASP A 12 4.27 -3.15 -7.08
C ASP A 12 4.46 -1.79 -7.81
N SER A 13 4.07 -0.74 -7.09
CA SER A 13 4.24 0.64 -7.57
C SER A 13 5.68 1.14 -7.46
N ALA A 14 6.58 0.38 -6.81
CA ALA A 14 8.01 0.68 -6.80
C ALA A 14 8.60 0.49 -8.20
N ALA A 15 8.29 -0.63 -8.88
CA ALA A 15 8.72 -0.86 -10.26
C ALA A 15 8.24 0.26 -11.22
N TRP A 16 6.99 0.71 -11.08
CA TRP A 16 6.47 1.83 -11.85
C TRP A 16 7.19 3.16 -11.51
N MET A 17 7.45 3.42 -10.22
CA MET A 17 8.14 4.64 -9.79
C MET A 17 9.57 4.71 -10.34
N MET A 18 10.26 3.57 -10.44
CA MET A 18 11.60 3.51 -11.02
C MET A 18 11.61 3.81 -12.53
N LYS A 19 10.59 3.39 -13.27
CA LYS A 19 10.45 3.76 -14.70
C LYS A 19 10.20 5.27 -14.88
N THR A 20 9.55 5.91 -13.91
CA THR A 20 9.13 7.31 -14.01
C THR A 20 10.08 8.30 -13.32
N VAL A 21 11.04 7.82 -12.52
CA VAL A 21 11.95 8.68 -11.74
C VAL A 21 12.79 9.62 -12.63
N ASN A 22 13.36 9.11 -13.73
CA ASN A 22 14.21 9.90 -14.62
C ASN A 22 13.43 10.93 -15.46
N PRO A 23 12.28 10.59 -16.05
CA PRO A 23 11.38 11.59 -16.62
C PRO A 23 11.01 12.71 -15.63
N MET A 24 10.70 12.34 -14.38
CA MET A 24 10.37 13.30 -13.32
C MET A 24 11.59 14.15 -12.94
N ALA A 25 12.78 13.56 -12.84
CA ALA A 25 14.03 14.23 -12.52
C ALA A 25 14.33 15.35 -13.51
N ARG A 26 14.24 15.04 -14.81
CA ARG A 26 14.41 16.02 -15.87
C ARG A 26 13.37 17.14 -15.81
N ARG A 27 12.10 16.80 -15.54
CA ARG A 27 11.00 17.77 -15.48
C ARG A 27 11.12 18.75 -14.30
N PHE A 28 11.49 18.27 -13.13
CA PHE A 28 11.49 19.06 -11.88
C PHE A 28 12.88 19.54 -11.47
N GLY A 29 13.92 19.18 -12.24
CA GLY A 29 15.30 19.58 -12.02
C GLY A 29 15.86 18.98 -10.74
N PHE A 30 15.77 17.65 -10.59
CA PHE A 30 16.46 16.89 -9.55
C PHE A 30 17.33 15.80 -10.19
N ARG A 31 18.13 15.07 -9.38
CA ARG A 31 19.12 14.11 -9.88
C ARG A 31 18.46 12.95 -10.65
N THR A 32 18.97 12.66 -11.84
CA THR A 32 18.68 11.40 -12.56
C THR A 32 19.50 10.26 -11.98
N VAL A 33 19.02 9.03 -12.15
CA VAL A 33 19.66 7.81 -11.65
C VAL A 33 19.91 6.83 -12.78
N THR A 34 21.01 6.09 -12.70
CA THR A 34 21.34 4.94 -13.54
C THR A 34 20.52 3.72 -13.13
N ASP A 35 20.55 2.66 -13.94
CA ASP A 35 19.83 1.42 -13.65
C ASP A 35 20.41 0.73 -12.39
N GLU A 36 21.73 0.80 -12.19
CA GLU A 36 22.39 0.29 -10.98
C GLU A 36 21.95 1.07 -9.73
N GLU A 37 21.79 2.38 -9.85
CA GLU A 37 21.28 3.21 -8.75
C GLU A 37 19.80 2.97 -8.48
N ILE A 38 19.00 2.70 -9.52
CA ILE A 38 17.59 2.30 -9.38
C ILE A 38 17.49 1.02 -8.55
N ASP A 39 18.32 0.02 -8.85
CA ASP A 39 18.33 -1.23 -8.09
C ASP A 39 18.87 -1.05 -6.66
N MET A 40 19.87 -0.20 -6.45
CA MET A 40 20.34 0.18 -5.11
C MET A 40 19.27 0.93 -4.29
N LEU A 41 18.43 1.72 -4.96
CA LEU A 41 17.34 2.46 -4.34
C LEU A 41 16.09 1.60 -4.12
N ARG A 42 16.01 0.42 -4.75
CA ARG A 42 14.93 -0.53 -4.52
C ARG A 42 14.93 -0.96 -3.05
N GLY A 43 13.75 -0.91 -2.42
CA GLY A 43 13.60 -1.25 -1.00
C GLY A 43 14.07 -0.18 0.00
N ARG A 44 14.67 0.94 -0.46
CA ARG A 44 14.99 2.08 0.41
C ARG A 44 13.73 2.80 0.87
N GLY A 45 13.79 3.43 2.05
CA GLY A 45 12.69 4.24 2.53
C GLY A 45 12.51 5.51 1.69
N THR A 46 11.27 5.98 1.51
CA THR A 46 10.94 7.18 0.71
C THR A 46 11.77 8.42 1.07
N ARG A 47 12.10 8.61 2.36
CA ARG A 47 12.93 9.75 2.81
C ARG A 47 14.38 9.64 2.32
N GLU A 48 14.92 8.42 2.28
CA GLU A 48 16.27 8.16 1.80
C GLU A 48 16.34 8.39 0.29
N VAL A 49 15.33 7.90 -0.45
CA VAL A 49 15.21 8.14 -1.89
C VAL A 49 15.11 9.64 -2.20
N ILE A 50 14.24 10.38 -1.50
CA ILE A 50 14.11 11.84 -1.67
C ILE A 50 15.45 12.56 -1.46
N ARG A 51 16.19 12.16 -0.42
CA ARG A 51 17.49 12.74 -0.10
C ARG A 51 18.52 12.41 -1.18
N TYR A 52 18.57 11.15 -1.62
CA TYR A 52 19.49 10.70 -2.66
C TYR A 52 19.26 11.44 -3.98
N LEU A 53 17.99 11.63 -4.36
CA LEU A 53 17.60 12.37 -5.56
C LEU A 53 17.82 13.88 -5.45
N GLY A 54 18.17 14.40 -4.27
CA GLY A 54 18.40 15.84 -4.06
C GLY A 54 17.14 16.68 -4.20
N ILE A 55 15.96 16.12 -3.92
CA ILE A 55 14.69 16.83 -4.09
C ILE A 55 14.51 17.85 -2.97
N SER A 56 14.40 19.13 -3.32
CA SER A 56 14.11 20.19 -2.36
C SER A 56 12.73 20.00 -1.71
N PRO A 57 12.59 20.14 -0.37
CA PRO A 57 11.32 19.89 0.32
C PRO A 57 10.13 20.70 -0.20
N TRP A 58 10.34 21.94 -0.62
CA TRP A 58 9.29 22.81 -1.18
C TRP A 58 8.77 22.33 -2.54
N LYS A 59 9.54 21.52 -3.29
CA LYS A 59 9.10 20.90 -4.55
C LYS A 59 8.27 19.62 -4.30
N LEU A 60 8.35 19.01 -3.13
CA LEU A 60 7.70 17.72 -2.84
C LEU A 60 6.19 17.72 -3.05
N PRO A 61 5.41 18.73 -2.63
CA PRO A 61 3.96 18.73 -2.86
C PRO A 61 3.62 18.75 -4.36
N MET A 62 4.36 19.53 -5.15
CA MET A 62 4.18 19.62 -6.60
C MET A 62 4.55 18.30 -7.29
N ILE A 63 5.71 17.73 -6.95
CA ILE A 63 6.20 16.45 -7.48
C ILE A 63 5.21 15.32 -7.14
N ALA A 64 4.76 15.25 -5.89
CA ALA A 64 3.80 14.24 -5.45
C ALA A 64 2.45 14.37 -6.15
N SER A 65 1.95 15.61 -6.34
CA SER A 65 0.72 15.87 -7.09
C SER A 65 0.85 15.43 -8.54
N HIS A 66 1.98 15.72 -9.18
CA HIS A 66 2.24 15.32 -10.56
C HIS A 66 2.39 13.79 -10.68
N GLY A 67 3.17 13.16 -9.80
CA GLY A 67 3.31 11.70 -9.76
C GLY A 67 1.97 11.00 -9.62
N LYS A 68 1.07 11.51 -8.76
CA LYS A 68 -0.31 10.97 -8.65
C LYS A 68 -1.11 11.07 -9.94
N LYS A 69 -0.99 12.20 -10.67
CA LYS A 69 -1.67 12.37 -11.96
C LYS A 69 -1.13 11.39 -12.99
N LEU A 70 0.19 11.23 -13.05
CA LEU A 70 0.85 10.29 -13.95
C LEU A 70 0.43 8.84 -13.64
N MET A 71 0.48 8.47 -12.37
CA MET A 71 0.08 7.13 -11.92
C MET A 71 -1.41 6.85 -12.20
N ALA A 72 -2.27 7.86 -12.12
CA ALA A 72 -3.67 7.72 -12.48
C ALA A 72 -3.91 7.62 -14.00
N ALA A 73 -3.01 8.14 -14.82
CA ALA A 73 -3.05 8.02 -16.27
C ALA A 73 -2.49 6.68 -16.75
N GLU A 74 -1.46 6.16 -16.07
CA GLU A 74 -0.77 4.91 -16.40
C GLU A 74 -1.20 3.73 -15.53
N CYS A 75 -2.33 3.82 -14.83
CA CYS A 75 -2.71 2.86 -13.80
C CYS A 75 -2.82 1.41 -14.31
N GLU A 76 -3.13 1.22 -15.58
CA GLU A 76 -3.21 -0.11 -16.21
C GLU A 76 -1.84 -0.78 -16.36
N SER A 77 -0.74 -0.01 -16.30
CA SER A 77 0.62 -0.52 -16.36
C SER A 77 1.21 -0.87 -15.00
N ILE A 78 0.48 -0.61 -13.91
CA ILE A 78 0.94 -0.86 -12.54
C ILE A 78 0.64 -2.32 -12.19
N PRO A 79 1.65 -3.18 -12.04
CA PRO A 79 1.42 -4.57 -11.69
C PRO A 79 0.95 -4.70 -10.24
N LEU A 80 0.05 -5.66 -10.00
CA LEU A 80 -0.19 -6.19 -8.66
C LEU A 80 0.93 -7.17 -8.31
N PHE A 81 1.22 -7.33 -7.02
CA PHE A 81 2.05 -8.46 -6.60
C PHE A 81 1.33 -9.77 -6.93
N PRO A 82 2.02 -10.82 -7.42
CA PRO A 82 1.40 -12.07 -7.85
C PRO A 82 0.45 -12.70 -6.83
N GLU A 83 0.75 -12.56 -5.54
CA GLU A 83 0.01 -13.13 -4.43
C GLU A 83 -1.27 -12.37 -4.08
N THR A 84 -1.41 -11.13 -4.55
CA THR A 84 -2.50 -10.20 -4.18
C THR A 84 -3.87 -10.80 -4.42
N ALA A 85 -4.10 -11.36 -5.61
CA ALA A 85 -5.40 -11.89 -5.99
C ALA A 85 -5.82 -13.07 -5.11
N GLY A 86 -4.91 -14.04 -4.91
CA GLY A 86 -5.16 -15.22 -4.09
C GLY A 86 -5.38 -14.86 -2.62
N MET A 87 -4.57 -13.94 -2.08
CA MET A 87 -4.71 -13.46 -0.71
C MET A 87 -6.05 -12.79 -0.46
N LEU A 88 -6.48 -11.84 -1.31
CA LEU A 88 -7.74 -11.13 -1.12
C LEU A 88 -8.94 -12.09 -1.18
N LYS A 89 -8.93 -13.04 -2.11
CA LYS A 89 -9.98 -14.08 -2.21
C LYS A 89 -10.04 -14.95 -0.96
N ALA A 90 -8.90 -15.50 -0.53
CA ALA A 90 -8.85 -16.36 0.66
C ALA A 90 -9.35 -15.64 1.92
N LEU A 91 -9.02 -14.36 2.08
CA LEU A 91 -9.50 -13.56 3.22
C LEU A 91 -10.99 -13.27 3.15
N HIS A 92 -11.49 -12.95 1.96
CA HIS A 92 -12.91 -12.74 1.72
C HIS A 92 -13.72 -14.02 1.99
N ASP A 93 -13.28 -15.16 1.45
CA ASP A 93 -13.89 -16.48 1.63
C ASP A 93 -13.84 -16.95 3.10
N ALA A 94 -12.84 -16.47 3.86
CA ALA A 94 -12.77 -16.71 5.30
C ALA A 94 -13.80 -15.89 6.11
N GLY A 95 -14.58 -15.02 5.47
CA GLY A 95 -15.59 -14.14 6.07
C GLY A 95 -15.03 -12.86 6.67
N LEU A 96 -13.80 -12.48 6.31
CA LEU A 96 -13.16 -11.26 6.83
C LEU A 96 -13.52 -10.06 5.99
N ARG A 97 -13.95 -8.97 6.64
CA ARG A 97 -14.07 -7.67 5.97
C ARG A 97 -12.71 -7.12 5.56
N LEU A 98 -12.60 -6.56 4.36
CA LEU A 98 -11.38 -6.01 3.78
C LEU A 98 -11.52 -4.50 3.55
N ALA A 99 -10.48 -3.75 3.88
CA ALA A 99 -10.42 -2.31 3.65
C ALA A 99 -9.09 -1.92 3.02
N VAL A 100 -9.10 -0.89 2.17
CA VAL A 100 -7.89 -0.29 1.59
C VAL A 100 -7.77 1.16 2.06
N VAL A 101 -6.60 1.52 2.61
CA VAL A 101 -6.25 2.88 3.00
C VAL A 101 -5.05 3.34 2.18
N SER A 102 -5.24 4.38 1.35
CA SER A 102 -4.16 4.87 0.49
C SER A 102 -4.23 6.38 0.29
N SER A 103 -3.10 6.94 -0.15
CA SER A 103 -3.02 8.35 -0.57
C SER A 103 -3.41 8.57 -2.04
N ASN A 104 -3.59 7.49 -2.80
CA ASN A 104 -4.13 7.49 -4.16
C ASN A 104 -5.63 7.74 -4.16
N SER A 105 -6.17 7.98 -5.36
CA SER A 105 -7.62 8.03 -5.53
C SER A 105 -8.20 6.62 -5.54
N GLU A 106 -9.40 6.45 -4.99
CA GLU A 106 -10.13 5.18 -5.05
C GLU A 106 -10.31 4.72 -6.51
N ARG A 107 -10.60 5.66 -7.41
CA ARG A 107 -10.70 5.41 -8.86
C ARG A 107 -9.44 4.74 -9.41
N THR A 108 -8.26 5.23 -9.04
CA THR A 108 -6.98 4.62 -9.46
C THR A 108 -6.85 3.20 -8.93
N ILE A 109 -7.10 3.01 -7.64
CA ILE A 109 -6.97 1.70 -6.99
C ILE A 109 -7.91 0.68 -7.61
N ARG A 110 -9.18 1.05 -7.82
CA ARG A 110 -10.16 0.17 -8.44
C ARG A 110 -9.78 -0.24 -9.86
N LYS A 111 -9.17 0.68 -10.62
CA LYS A 111 -8.67 0.36 -11.96
C LYS A 111 -7.51 -0.65 -11.90
N VAL A 112 -6.56 -0.46 -11.00
CA VAL A 112 -5.41 -1.38 -10.85
C VAL A 112 -5.85 -2.75 -10.34
N LEU A 113 -6.76 -2.81 -9.36
CA LEU A 113 -7.30 -4.06 -8.83
C LEU A 113 -8.21 -4.80 -9.83
N GLY A 114 -8.78 -4.07 -10.79
CA GLY A 114 -9.83 -4.60 -11.66
C GLY A 114 -11.16 -4.79 -10.92
N PRO A 115 -12.25 -5.08 -11.65
CA PRO A 115 -13.60 -5.17 -11.08
C PRO A 115 -13.75 -6.34 -10.09
N GLU A 116 -13.11 -7.48 -10.36
CA GLU A 116 -13.19 -8.67 -9.53
C GLU A 116 -12.62 -8.43 -8.12
N LEU A 117 -11.34 -8.04 -8.02
CA LEU A 117 -10.69 -7.85 -6.72
C LEU A 117 -11.23 -6.61 -6.00
N SER A 118 -11.62 -5.57 -6.73
CA SER A 118 -12.27 -4.39 -6.14
C SER A 118 -13.62 -4.71 -5.51
N GLY A 119 -14.31 -5.75 -5.99
CA GLY A 119 -15.57 -6.22 -5.42
C GLY A 119 -15.41 -6.92 -4.07
N LEU A 120 -14.20 -7.39 -3.76
CA LEU A 120 -13.88 -8.04 -2.47
C LEU A 120 -13.62 -7.04 -1.34
N ILE A 121 -13.44 -5.76 -1.67
CA ILE A 121 -13.08 -4.71 -0.71
C ILE A 121 -14.34 -3.99 -0.21
N ASP A 122 -14.63 -4.13 1.08
CA ASP A 122 -15.78 -3.49 1.73
C ASP A 122 -15.64 -1.97 1.87
N GLN A 123 -14.40 -1.50 2.09
CA GLN A 123 -14.16 -0.08 2.37
C GLN A 123 -12.90 0.47 1.72
N PHE A 124 -13.04 1.60 1.04
CA PHE A 124 -11.93 2.40 0.55
C PHE A 124 -11.82 3.70 1.34
N SER A 125 -10.63 3.97 1.89
CA SER A 125 -10.29 5.23 2.56
C SER A 125 -9.13 5.89 1.84
N CYS A 126 -9.47 6.58 0.75
CA CYS A 126 -8.52 7.08 -0.24
C CYS A 126 -8.31 8.61 -0.17
N GLY A 127 -7.30 9.15 -0.87
CA GLY A 127 -7.13 10.60 -1.10
C GLY A 127 -6.08 11.32 -0.24
N ALA A 128 -5.98 12.64 -0.42
CA ALA A 128 -4.83 13.46 -0.02
C ALA A 128 -4.62 13.60 1.51
N SER A 129 -3.66 12.84 2.03
CA SER A 129 -2.58 13.34 2.91
C SER A 129 -1.64 12.19 3.23
N LEU A 130 -0.39 12.27 2.75
CA LEU A 130 0.69 11.37 3.20
C LEU A 130 0.88 11.44 4.73
N PHE A 131 0.54 12.58 5.35
CA PHE A 131 0.60 12.82 6.79
C PHE A 131 -0.71 12.52 7.55
N GLY A 132 -1.76 12.03 6.86
CA GLY A 132 -3.07 11.76 7.45
C GLY A 132 -3.53 10.31 7.33
N LYS A 133 -2.70 9.40 6.78
CA LYS A 133 -2.99 7.95 6.78
C LYS A 133 -3.36 7.49 8.19
N ALA A 134 -2.61 7.89 9.22
CA ALA A 134 -2.91 7.60 10.62
C ALA A 134 -4.34 7.98 11.06
N ARG A 135 -4.85 9.13 10.62
CA ARG A 135 -6.22 9.57 10.91
C ARG A 135 -7.27 8.77 10.14
N LYS A 136 -6.96 8.38 8.90
CA LYS A 136 -7.83 7.56 8.05
C LYS A 136 -7.92 6.11 8.55
N PHE A 137 -6.79 5.52 8.92
CA PHE A 137 -6.74 4.24 9.62
C PHE A 137 -7.61 4.30 10.88
N ARG A 138 -7.44 5.33 11.72
CA ARG A 138 -8.24 5.50 12.95
C ARG A 138 -9.76 5.56 12.71
N LYS A 139 -10.18 6.22 11.61
CA LYS A 139 -11.60 6.32 11.20
C LYS A 139 -12.15 4.98 10.70
N VAL A 140 -11.34 4.18 10.00
CA VAL A 140 -11.72 2.83 9.57
C VAL A 140 -11.81 1.89 10.78
N THR A 141 -10.92 2.04 11.75
CA THR A 141 -10.90 1.21 12.98
C THR A 141 -11.95 1.61 14.03
N SER A 142 -12.49 2.83 14.00
CA SER A 142 -13.41 3.31 15.06
C SER A 142 -14.78 2.62 15.08
N GLY A 143 -15.13 1.86 14.04
CA GLY A 143 -16.35 1.04 13.97
C GLY A 143 -16.08 -0.47 13.97
N ALA A 144 -14.83 -0.89 14.16
CA ALA A 144 -14.44 -2.29 14.24
C ALA A 144 -14.09 -2.66 15.68
N ALA A 145 -14.48 -3.86 16.12
CA ALA A 145 -14.02 -4.42 17.38
C ALA A 145 -12.47 -4.47 17.35
N ARG A 146 -11.82 -3.82 18.33
CA ARG A 146 -10.36 -3.54 18.36
C ARG A 146 -9.51 -4.82 18.26
N ASP A 147 -10.08 -5.94 18.64
CA ASP A 147 -9.56 -7.31 18.65
C ASP A 147 -9.41 -7.94 17.26
N ARG A 148 -9.91 -7.34 16.17
CA ARG A 148 -9.89 -7.95 14.83
C ARG A 148 -9.33 -7.05 13.73
N VAL A 149 -8.44 -6.11 14.06
CA VAL A 149 -7.83 -5.21 13.07
C VAL A 149 -6.42 -5.71 12.73
N MET A 150 -6.24 -6.16 11.51
CA MET A 150 -4.97 -6.63 10.97
C MET A 150 -4.50 -5.65 9.89
N THR A 151 -3.27 -5.16 9.97
CA THR A 151 -2.75 -4.18 9.01
C THR A 151 -1.59 -4.77 8.21
N TRP A 152 -1.65 -4.67 6.88
CA TRP A 152 -0.58 -5.15 5.98
C TRP A 152 -0.09 -4.01 5.08
N GLY A 153 1.23 -3.85 4.97
CA GLY A 153 1.87 -2.97 4.00
C GLY A 153 3.24 -2.41 4.37
N ALA A 154 4.08 -2.19 3.35
CA ALA A 154 5.47 -1.73 3.48
C ALA A 154 5.64 -0.29 4.01
N ALA A 155 4.55 0.43 4.31
CA ALA A 155 4.59 1.74 4.94
C ALA A 155 4.95 1.66 6.44
N LYS A 156 6.19 1.22 6.71
CA LYS A 156 6.96 1.33 7.97
C LYS A 156 6.30 0.71 9.21
N ARG A 157 6.94 -0.35 9.74
CA ARG A 157 6.66 -0.96 11.07
C ARG A 157 6.33 0.05 12.18
N ALA A 158 6.97 1.22 12.19
CA ALA A 158 6.72 2.28 13.15
C ALA A 158 5.30 2.87 13.06
N ILE A 159 4.76 3.09 11.86
CA ILE A 159 3.42 3.67 11.66
C ILE A 159 2.35 2.63 12.00
N LEU A 160 2.61 1.35 11.67
CA LEU A 160 1.73 0.26 12.07
C LEU A 160 1.72 0.10 13.59
N ALA A 161 2.88 0.08 14.25
CA ALA A 161 3.00 -0.01 15.72
C ALA A 161 2.34 1.15 16.47
N GLU A 162 2.39 2.38 15.93
CA GLU A 162 1.73 3.57 16.49
C GLU A 162 0.18 3.46 16.55
N HIS A 163 -0.41 2.45 15.90
CA HIS A 163 -1.87 2.25 15.87
C HIS A 163 -2.36 1.07 16.68
N GLY A 164 -1.47 0.41 17.42
CA GLY A 164 -1.80 -0.73 18.28
C GLY A 164 -2.49 -1.89 17.54
N PRO A 165 -1.96 -2.37 16.40
CA PRO A 165 -2.52 -3.53 15.73
C PRO A 165 -2.38 -4.74 16.64
N THR A 166 -3.40 -5.60 16.64
CA THR A 166 -3.36 -6.83 17.44
C THR A 166 -2.26 -7.76 16.93
N ILE A 167 -2.03 -7.83 15.61
CA ILE A 167 -0.99 -8.65 14.96
C ILE A 167 -0.52 -7.95 13.66
N VAL A 168 0.78 -8.04 13.37
CA VAL A 168 1.41 -7.60 12.10
C VAL A 168 2.01 -8.82 11.43
N PHE A 169 1.73 -8.99 10.13
CA PHE A 169 2.23 -10.10 9.32
C PHE A 169 3.22 -9.60 8.27
N GLU A 170 4.31 -10.34 8.06
CA GLU A 170 5.38 -9.99 7.11
C GLU A 170 5.16 -10.64 5.74
N SER A 171 4.26 -11.63 5.63
CA SER A 171 3.94 -12.30 4.36
C SER A 171 2.47 -12.76 4.25
N PRO A 172 1.90 -12.88 3.03
CA PRO A 172 0.59 -13.51 2.82
C PRO A 172 0.50 -14.94 3.38
N SER A 173 1.60 -15.69 3.33
CA SER A 173 1.70 -17.04 3.91
C SER A 173 1.52 -17.06 5.43
N GLU A 174 2.03 -16.07 6.15
CA GLU A 174 1.82 -15.99 7.60
C GLU A 174 0.36 -15.70 7.95
N ILE A 175 -0.32 -14.88 7.14
CA ILE A 175 -1.74 -14.58 7.31
C ILE A 175 -2.56 -15.87 7.15
N ILE A 176 -2.34 -16.60 6.06
CA ILE A 176 -3.03 -17.86 5.79
C ILE A 176 -2.74 -18.86 6.92
N SER A 177 -1.47 -18.99 7.32
CA SER A 177 -1.07 -19.89 8.40
C SER A 177 -1.74 -19.53 9.73
N HIS A 178 -1.81 -18.24 10.05
CA HIS A 178 -2.45 -17.76 11.28
C HIS A 178 -3.97 -17.96 11.26
N LEU A 179 -4.62 -17.76 10.11
CA LEU A 179 -6.06 -17.98 9.95
C LEU A 179 -6.41 -19.47 10.02
N VAL A 180 -5.59 -20.33 9.41
CA VAL A 180 -5.73 -21.80 9.49
C VAL A 180 -5.54 -22.26 10.94
N ALA A 181 -4.48 -21.79 11.61
CA ALA A 181 -4.23 -22.10 13.02
C ALA A 181 -5.35 -21.61 13.96
N SER A 182 -5.89 -20.41 13.70
CA SER A 182 -6.98 -19.84 14.49
C SER A 182 -8.31 -20.59 14.27
N ARG A 183 -8.59 -21.08 13.04
CA ARG A 183 -9.77 -21.92 12.78
C ARG A 183 -9.67 -23.30 13.42
N ALA A 184 -8.47 -23.90 13.45
CA ALA A 184 -8.24 -25.17 14.14
C ALA A 184 -8.45 -25.07 15.67
N ALA A 185 -8.17 -23.90 16.26
CA ALA A 185 -8.39 -23.64 17.69
C ALA A 185 -9.86 -23.39 18.08
N ILE A 186 -10.75 -23.12 17.11
CA ILE A 186 -12.18 -22.85 17.36
C ILE A 186 -13.05 -24.09 17.04
N GLY A 187 -12.51 -25.07 16.30
CA GLY A 187 -13.20 -26.31 15.90
C GLY A 187 -12.88 -27.54 16.76
N GLY A 188 -12.22 -27.34 17.90
CA GLY A 188 -11.98 -28.39 18.90
C GLY A 188 -12.81 -28.11 20.15
N ASP A 189 -14.08 -28.50 20.10
CA ASP A 189 -14.90 -29.07 21.21
C ASP A 189 -16.35 -29.26 20.73
#